data_AF-A0A5J4WAJ7-F1
#
_entry.id   AF-A0A5J4WAJ7-F1
#
_cell.length_a   1.000
_cell.length_b   1.000
_cell.length_c   1.000
_cell.angle_alpha   90.00
_cell.angle_beta   90.00
_cell.angle_gamma   90.00
#
_symmetry.space_group_name_H-M   'P 1'
#
loop_
_entity.id
_entity.type
_entity.pdbx_description
1 polymer ?
#
loop_
_entity_poly.entity_id
_entity_poly.type
_entity_poly.pdbx_seq_one_letter_code
_entity_poly.pdbx_strand_id
1 'polypeptide(L)'
;MINREPDSIQRANSQIEITKIASVDLVPNNFSSARKTRKCYEQVLAQKMFEILISLVPDADEVISVSNIALFLKYLRQRIHISIEEDIIALALLQKFSMKQVQKGIQVLRTNNIGTMLVILIVIAIKTCRGNEYQNQYMANMFKILPSVLNESETSFLLIIDNQIWIEDQIYSSLFDEIRNIAEKKVTL
;
A
#
# COMPACT_ATOMS: atom_id res chain seq x y z
N MET A 1 23.14 -4.49 -72.85
CA MET A 1 24.18 -5.56 -72.78
C MET A 1 24.55 -5.66 -71.30
N ILE A 2 24.19 -6.72 -70.55
CA ILE A 2 24.86 -8.04 -70.53
C ILE A 2 26.36 -7.80 -70.22
N ASN A 3 26.98 -8.11 -69.07
CA ASN A 3 26.72 -8.93 -67.85
C ASN A 3 27.52 -8.31 -66.65
N ARG A 4 27.55 -8.76 -65.37
CA ARG A 4 27.06 -9.95 -64.62
C ARG A 4 26.95 -9.63 -63.09
N GLU A 5 26.47 -10.59 -62.30
CA GLU A 5 26.58 -10.69 -60.82
C GLU A 5 27.74 -11.66 -60.39
N PRO A 6 28.01 -11.93 -59.09
CA PRO A 6 28.20 -11.02 -57.94
C PRO A 6 29.52 -11.37 -57.17
N ASP A 7 29.55 -11.16 -55.84
CA ASP A 7 30.47 -11.65 -54.79
C ASP A 7 31.53 -10.69 -54.21
N SER A 8 31.26 -10.20 -52.99
CA SER A 8 32.06 -10.56 -51.80
C SER A 8 31.54 -9.88 -50.52
N ILE A 9 30.92 -10.66 -49.64
CA ILE A 9 30.54 -10.20 -48.29
C ILE A 9 31.80 -10.14 -47.43
N GLN A 10 32.43 -8.97 -47.31
CA GLN A 10 33.53 -8.77 -46.36
C GLN A 10 32.99 -8.58 -44.93
N ARG A 11 32.92 -9.71 -44.21
CA ARG A 11 32.68 -9.73 -42.76
C ARG A 11 33.87 -9.10 -42.03
N ALA A 12 33.62 -8.04 -41.27
CA ALA A 12 34.58 -7.54 -40.30
C ALA A 12 34.69 -8.52 -39.12
N ASN A 13 35.68 -9.42 -39.18
CA ASN A 13 35.98 -10.36 -38.11
C ASN A 13 36.71 -9.64 -36.95
N SER A 14 35.97 -9.14 -35.97
CA SER A 14 36.55 -8.76 -34.68
C SER A 14 36.80 -10.03 -33.85
N GLN A 15 38.01 -10.60 -33.98
CA GLN A 15 38.50 -11.63 -33.07
C GLN A 15 38.78 -10.99 -31.70
N ILE A 16 37.82 -11.12 -30.79
CA ILE A 16 38.03 -10.84 -29.37
C ILE A 16 38.50 -12.14 -28.72
N GLU A 17 39.63 -12.08 -28.03
CA GLU A 17 40.22 -13.22 -27.32
C GLU A 17 39.24 -13.78 -26.28
N ILE A 18 38.90 -15.07 -26.41
CA ILE A 18 38.17 -15.80 -25.36
C ILE A 18 39.17 -16.21 -24.28
N THR A 19 39.65 -15.22 -23.52
CA THR A 19 40.45 -15.45 -22.32
C THR A 19 39.50 -15.74 -21.15
N LYS A 20 39.68 -16.91 -20.55
CA LYS A 20 38.87 -17.46 -19.44
C LYS A 20 38.56 -16.43 -18.34
N ILE A 21 37.30 -16.04 -18.22
CA ILE A 21 36.76 -15.48 -16.97
C ILE A 21 36.02 -16.59 -16.23
N ALA A 22 36.78 -17.34 -15.43
CA ALA A 22 36.24 -18.30 -14.48
C ALA A 22 35.94 -17.61 -13.15
N SER A 23 34.86 -16.83 -13.11
CA SER A 23 34.30 -16.23 -11.88
C SER A 23 32.88 -15.71 -12.15
N VAL A 24 31.92 -16.62 -12.37
CA VAL A 24 30.48 -16.28 -12.28
C VAL A 24 30.11 -16.33 -10.79
N ASP A 25 30.59 -15.35 -10.05
CA ASP A 25 30.23 -15.16 -8.66
C ASP A 25 28.81 -14.57 -8.56
N LEU A 26 27.87 -15.48 -8.31
CA LEU A 26 26.71 -15.28 -7.45
C LEU A 26 26.09 -13.87 -7.45
N VAL A 27 25.21 -13.58 -8.41
CA VAL A 27 24.19 -12.53 -8.23
C VAL A 27 23.28 -12.96 -7.05
N PRO A 28 23.24 -12.24 -5.91
CA PRO A 28 22.50 -12.72 -4.75
C PRO A 28 20.99 -12.67 -4.92
N ASN A 29 20.29 -13.50 -4.16
CA ASN A 29 18.84 -13.76 -4.19
C ASN A 29 17.93 -12.57 -3.72
N ASN A 30 18.27 -11.33 -4.07
CA ASN A 30 17.64 -10.11 -3.54
C ASN A 30 16.14 -9.96 -3.86
N PHE A 31 15.62 -10.65 -4.87
CA PHE A 31 14.19 -10.63 -5.20
C PHE A 31 13.33 -11.46 -4.25
N SER A 32 13.83 -12.54 -3.67
CA SER A 32 13.05 -13.39 -2.76
C SER A 32 12.97 -12.78 -1.35
N SER A 33 14.08 -12.22 -0.86
CA SER A 33 14.13 -11.50 0.42
C SER A 33 13.23 -10.26 0.42
N ALA A 34 13.35 -9.38 -0.58
CA ALA A 34 12.50 -8.20 -0.71
C ALA A 34 10.99 -8.55 -0.77
N ARG A 35 10.64 -9.70 -1.36
CA ARG A 35 9.26 -10.21 -1.40
C ARG A 35 8.79 -10.77 -0.05
N LYS A 36 9.66 -11.46 0.71
CA LYS A 36 9.38 -11.90 2.11
C LYS A 36 9.15 -10.68 3.00
N THR A 37 10.02 -9.67 2.94
CA THR A 37 9.91 -8.43 3.72
C THR A 37 8.62 -7.66 3.43
N ARG A 38 8.26 -7.48 2.14
CA ARG A 38 6.99 -6.80 1.77
C ARG A 38 5.75 -7.54 2.27
N LYS A 39 5.69 -8.87 2.11
CA LYS A 39 4.56 -9.67 2.63
C LYS A 39 4.45 -9.56 4.16
N CYS A 40 5.59 -9.50 4.84
CA CYS A 40 5.60 -9.32 6.29
C CYS A 40 5.12 -7.93 6.71
N TYR A 41 5.56 -6.88 6.00
CA TYR A 41 5.10 -5.51 6.20
C TYR A 41 3.57 -5.40 6.05
N GLU A 42 3.01 -5.96 4.97
CA GLU A 42 1.57 -6.03 4.73
C GLU A 42 0.80 -6.71 5.87
N GLN A 43 1.33 -7.80 6.43
CA GLN A 43 0.72 -8.46 7.59
C GLN A 43 0.80 -7.63 8.88
N VAL A 44 1.91 -6.93 9.14
CA VAL A 44 2.05 -6.10 10.35
C VAL A 44 1.12 -4.88 10.28
N LEU A 45 1.02 -4.24 9.12
CA LEU A 45 0.06 -3.14 8.92
C LEU A 45 -1.39 -3.63 9.08
N ALA A 46 -1.73 -4.75 8.43
CA ALA A 46 -3.07 -5.35 8.54
C ALA A 46 -3.43 -5.72 9.99
N GLN A 47 -2.48 -6.23 10.77
CA GLN A 47 -2.65 -6.55 12.18
C GLN A 47 -2.99 -5.28 12.99
N LYS A 48 -2.22 -4.21 12.83
CA LYS A 48 -2.46 -2.93 13.53
C LYS A 48 -3.80 -2.29 13.16
N MET A 49 -4.17 -2.32 11.87
CA MET A 49 -5.49 -1.83 11.45
C MET A 49 -6.61 -2.68 12.04
N PHE A 50 -6.47 -4.00 12.06
CA PHE A 50 -7.44 -4.91 12.67
C PHE A 50 -7.66 -4.63 14.16
N GLU A 51 -6.58 -4.49 14.94
CA GLU A 51 -6.61 -4.18 16.37
C GLU A 51 -7.35 -2.87 16.69
N ILE A 52 -7.19 -1.83 15.86
CA ILE A 52 -7.93 -0.57 16.01
C ILE A 52 -9.42 -0.75 15.63
N LEU A 53 -9.72 -1.54 14.61
CA LEU A 53 -11.10 -1.75 14.17
C LEU A 53 -11.93 -2.55 15.19
N ILE A 54 -11.39 -3.64 15.76
CA ILE A 54 -12.08 -4.44 16.77
C ILE A 54 -12.24 -3.72 18.11
N SER A 55 -11.37 -2.75 18.43
CA SER A 55 -11.52 -1.92 19.64
C SER A 55 -12.54 -0.78 19.45
N LEU A 56 -12.92 -0.44 18.21
CA LEU A 56 -13.91 0.58 17.90
C LEU A 56 -15.32 0.03 17.66
N VAL A 57 -15.43 -1.22 17.21
CA VAL A 57 -16.67 -1.81 16.70
C VAL A 57 -16.86 -3.19 17.35
N PRO A 58 -17.88 -3.35 18.20
CA PRO A 58 -18.31 -4.67 18.67
C PRO A 58 -18.56 -5.61 17.50
N ASP A 59 -18.20 -6.88 17.66
CA ASP A 59 -18.43 -7.97 16.71
C ASP A 59 -17.79 -7.75 15.32
N ALA A 60 -16.78 -6.87 15.23
CA ALA A 60 -16.05 -6.60 13.99
C ALA A 60 -15.26 -7.82 13.49
N ASP A 61 -14.79 -8.67 14.38
CA ASP A 61 -14.06 -9.90 14.05
C ASP A 61 -14.93 -10.96 13.35
N GLU A 62 -16.26 -10.84 13.39
CA GLU A 62 -17.17 -11.65 12.56
C GLU A 62 -17.11 -11.26 11.07
N VAL A 63 -16.87 -9.98 10.76
CA VAL A 63 -16.95 -9.43 9.39
C VAL A 63 -15.59 -9.08 8.78
N ILE A 64 -14.57 -8.81 9.60
CA ILE A 64 -13.22 -8.50 9.14
C ILE A 64 -12.18 -9.36 9.84
N SER A 65 -11.07 -9.62 9.14
CA SER A 65 -9.91 -10.33 9.67
C SER A 65 -8.62 -9.67 9.18
N VAL A 66 -7.52 -9.94 9.87
CA VAL A 66 -6.16 -9.57 9.46
C VAL A 66 -5.87 -10.03 8.02
N SER A 67 -6.35 -11.21 7.63
CA SER A 67 -6.19 -11.74 6.27
C SER A 67 -6.98 -10.94 5.23
N ASN A 68 -8.19 -10.47 5.58
CA ASN A 68 -9.02 -9.65 4.69
C ASN A 68 -8.35 -8.28 4.47
N ILE A 69 -7.82 -7.64 5.52
CA ILE A 69 -7.10 -6.36 5.42
C ILE A 69 -5.80 -6.53 4.63
N ALA A 70 -5.01 -7.58 4.89
CA ALA A 70 -3.78 -7.85 4.14
C ALA A 70 -4.07 -8.08 2.63
N LEU A 71 -5.17 -8.76 2.29
CA LEU A 71 -5.60 -8.93 0.90
C LEU A 71 -6.03 -7.60 0.25
N PHE A 72 -6.72 -6.74 1.00
CA PHE A 72 -7.10 -5.38 0.56
C PHE A 72 -5.87 -4.50 0.28
N LEU A 73 -4.90 -4.44 1.21
CA LEU A 73 -3.64 -3.70 1.04
C LEU A 73 -2.84 -4.20 -0.18
N LYS A 74 -2.74 -5.53 -0.33
CA LYS A 74 -2.10 -6.16 -1.50
C LYS A 74 -2.83 -5.81 -2.81
N TYR A 75 -4.16 -5.80 -2.80
CA TYR A 75 -4.97 -5.40 -3.97
C TYR A 75 -4.70 -3.95 -4.37
N LEU A 76 -4.69 -3.02 -3.41
CA LEU A 76 -4.36 -1.61 -3.64
C LEU A 76 -2.96 -1.45 -4.26
N ARG A 77 -1.95 -2.14 -3.71
CA ARG A 77 -0.59 -2.13 -4.24
C ARG A 77 -0.48 -2.65 -5.67
N GLN A 78 -1.32 -3.61 -6.04
CA GLN A 78 -1.39 -4.17 -7.39
C GLN A 78 -2.20 -3.32 -8.38
N ARG A 79 -3.20 -2.54 -7.92
CA ARG A 79 -4.13 -1.79 -8.78
C ARG A 79 -3.80 -0.32 -8.94
N ILE A 80 -3.33 0.33 -7.89
CA ILE A 80 -3.14 1.79 -7.82
C ILE A 80 -1.76 2.20 -7.32
N HIS A 81 -0.88 1.20 -7.12
CA HIS A 81 0.50 1.35 -6.67
C HIS A 81 0.61 2.18 -5.38
N ILE A 82 -0.12 1.77 -4.34
CA ILE A 82 -0.02 2.41 -3.02
C ILE A 82 1.39 2.21 -2.43
N SER A 83 1.98 3.32 -1.97
CA SER A 83 3.30 3.38 -1.37
C SER A 83 3.28 2.81 0.06
N ILE A 84 4.44 2.78 0.71
CA ILE A 84 4.55 2.42 2.12
C ILE A 84 4.16 3.61 3.01
N GLU A 85 4.44 4.84 2.56
CA GLU A 85 4.10 6.09 3.23
C GLU A 85 2.59 6.30 3.32
N GLU A 86 1.87 6.04 2.22
CA GLU A 86 0.40 6.11 2.16
C GLU A 86 -0.27 5.07 3.08
N ASP A 87 0.31 3.88 3.16
CA ASP A 87 -0.08 2.82 4.10
C ASP A 87 0.08 3.27 5.57
N ILE A 88 1.20 3.92 5.92
CA ILE A 88 1.44 4.48 7.27
C ILE A 88 0.47 5.63 7.56
N ILE A 89 0.25 6.54 6.61
CA ILE A 89 -0.65 7.68 6.78
C ILE A 89 -2.10 7.19 6.95
N ALA A 90 -2.54 6.17 6.21
CA ALA A 90 -3.84 5.54 6.42
C ALA A 90 -3.99 4.94 7.83
N LEU A 91 -2.95 4.31 8.38
CA LEU A 91 -2.94 3.83 9.76
C LEU A 91 -2.99 4.99 10.78
N ALA A 92 -2.19 6.04 10.60
CA ALA A 92 -2.16 7.21 11.48
C ALA A 92 -3.51 7.96 11.48
N LEU A 93 -4.16 8.04 10.31
CA LEU A 93 -5.51 8.59 10.15
C LEU A 93 -6.56 7.73 10.88
N LEU A 94 -6.44 6.40 10.85
CA LEU A 94 -7.33 5.49 11.60
C LEU A 94 -7.14 5.63 13.12
N GLN A 95 -5.90 5.77 13.60
CA GLN A 95 -5.62 6.07 15.01
C GLN A 95 -6.22 7.42 15.43
N LYS A 96 -6.02 8.48 14.62
CA LYS A 96 -6.59 9.81 14.88
C LYS A 96 -8.12 9.78 14.90
N PHE A 97 -8.74 9.08 13.94
CA PHE A 97 -10.19 8.87 13.89
C PHE A 97 -10.71 8.15 15.14
N SER A 98 -10.03 7.09 15.57
CA SER A 98 -10.34 6.35 16.80
C SER A 98 -10.38 7.28 18.02
N MET A 99 -9.30 8.03 18.23
CA MET A 99 -9.19 8.99 19.32
C MET A 99 -10.27 10.07 19.26
N LYS A 100 -10.58 10.60 18.06
CA LYS A 100 -11.57 11.66 17.86
C LYS A 100 -13.01 11.19 18.09
N GLN A 101 -13.35 9.95 17.72
CA GLN A 101 -14.64 9.34 18.05
C GLN A 101 -14.84 9.28 19.58
N VAL A 102 -13.84 8.78 20.31
CA VAL A 102 -13.87 8.69 21.78
C VAL A 102 -13.96 10.09 22.42
N GLN A 103 -13.14 11.05 21.98
CA GLN A 103 -13.16 12.42 22.49
C GLN A 103 -14.51 13.14 22.28
N LYS A 104 -15.20 12.84 21.18
CA LYS A 104 -16.51 13.42 20.84
C LYS A 104 -17.71 12.62 21.40
N GLY A 105 -17.47 11.44 22.00
CA GLY A 105 -18.53 10.56 22.48
C GLY A 105 -19.43 9.99 21.36
N ILE A 106 -18.91 9.84 20.15
CA ILE A 106 -19.66 9.36 18.97
C ILE A 106 -19.17 8.00 18.51
N GLN A 107 -20.09 7.16 18.03
CA GLN A 107 -19.77 5.86 17.43
C GLN A 107 -20.44 5.75 16.05
N VAL A 108 -19.69 6.13 15.03
CA VAL A 108 -20.13 6.16 13.62
C VAL A 108 -19.73 4.89 12.87
N LEU A 109 -18.59 4.30 13.26
CA LEU A 109 -18.13 3.03 12.71
C LEU A 109 -18.96 1.85 13.24
N ARG A 110 -19.36 0.94 12.35
CA ARG A 110 -20.20 -0.24 12.60
C ARG A 110 -19.80 -1.37 11.64
N THR A 111 -20.14 -2.62 11.97
CA THR A 111 -19.79 -3.80 11.16
C THR A 111 -20.17 -3.65 9.68
N ASN A 112 -21.31 -3.03 9.38
CA ASN A 112 -21.81 -2.79 8.02
C ASN A 112 -21.09 -1.67 7.22
N ASN A 113 -20.22 -0.86 7.84
CA ASN A 113 -19.51 0.24 7.15
C ASN A 113 -17.97 0.20 7.26
N ILE A 114 -17.39 -0.79 7.96
CA ILE A 114 -15.92 -1.00 8.05
C ILE A 114 -15.26 -1.05 6.66
N GLY A 115 -15.87 -1.73 5.68
CA GLY A 115 -15.33 -1.82 4.32
C GLY A 115 -15.22 -0.45 3.64
N THR A 116 -16.26 0.38 3.74
CA THR A 116 -16.26 1.76 3.23
C THR A 116 -15.22 2.61 3.94
N MET A 117 -15.11 2.49 5.28
CA MET A 117 -14.12 3.20 6.08
C MET A 117 -12.67 2.91 5.62
N LEU A 118 -12.36 1.64 5.35
CA LEU A 118 -11.04 1.27 4.82
C LEU A 118 -10.75 1.92 3.46
N VAL A 119 -11.75 2.04 2.58
CA VAL A 119 -11.58 2.77 1.30
C VAL A 119 -11.36 4.27 1.56
N ILE A 120 -12.10 4.88 2.49
CA ILE A 120 -11.95 6.31 2.82
C ILE A 120 -10.56 6.65 3.37
N LEU A 121 -10.02 5.85 4.28
CA LEU A 121 -8.66 6.05 4.82
C LEU A 121 -7.62 6.12 3.69
N ILE A 122 -7.77 5.26 2.68
CA ILE A 122 -6.88 5.17 1.53
C ILE A 122 -7.11 6.33 0.55
N VAL A 123 -8.35 6.75 0.32
CA VAL A 123 -8.68 7.98 -0.44
C VAL A 123 -7.97 9.19 0.17
N ILE A 124 -8.13 9.40 1.48
CA ILE A 124 -7.52 10.54 2.17
C ILE A 124 -5.98 10.45 2.11
N ALA A 125 -5.40 9.29 2.47
CA ALA A 125 -3.94 9.12 2.44
C ALA A 125 -3.34 9.44 1.06
N ILE A 126 -3.95 8.94 -0.02
CA ILE A 126 -3.48 9.20 -1.39
C ILE A 126 -3.63 10.68 -1.77
N LYS A 127 -4.75 11.33 -1.42
CA LYS A 127 -4.95 12.77 -1.67
C LYS A 127 -3.92 13.61 -0.92
N THR A 128 -3.64 13.28 0.34
CA THR A 128 -2.61 13.94 1.16
C THR A 128 -1.20 13.76 0.59
N CYS A 129 -0.84 12.58 0.08
CA CYS A 129 0.51 12.29 -0.41
C CYS A 129 0.77 12.76 -1.84
N ARG A 130 -0.20 12.59 -2.76
CA ARG A 130 0.02 12.80 -4.20
C ARG A 130 -0.32 14.20 -4.69
N GLY A 131 -0.95 15.04 -3.86
CA GLY A 131 -1.26 16.45 -4.17
C GLY A 131 -2.13 16.68 -5.40
N ASN A 132 -2.84 15.65 -5.86
CA ASN A 132 -3.53 15.63 -7.15
C ASN A 132 -5.00 15.23 -6.97
N GLU A 133 -5.86 15.54 -7.93
CA GLU A 133 -7.29 15.18 -7.92
C GLU A 133 -7.49 13.67 -8.10
N TYR A 134 -7.18 12.88 -7.07
CA TYR A 134 -7.53 11.47 -7.08
C TYR A 134 -9.05 11.34 -7.01
N GLN A 135 -9.67 11.05 -8.15
CA GLN A 135 -11.11 11.13 -8.31
C GLN A 135 -11.82 10.04 -7.49
N ASN A 136 -12.69 10.47 -6.58
CA ASN A 136 -13.57 9.58 -5.82
C ASN A 136 -14.37 8.64 -6.73
N GLN A 137 -14.75 9.10 -7.92
CA GLN A 137 -15.41 8.29 -8.94
C GLN A 137 -14.60 7.05 -9.32
N TYR A 138 -13.27 7.13 -9.39
CA TYR A 138 -12.41 5.99 -9.69
C TYR A 138 -12.41 4.97 -8.53
N MET A 139 -12.24 5.41 -7.27
CA MET A 139 -12.32 4.49 -6.12
C MET A 139 -13.72 3.88 -5.97
N ALA A 140 -14.77 4.68 -6.15
CA ALA A 140 -16.15 4.25 -6.10
C ALA A 140 -16.41 3.12 -7.12
N ASN A 141 -15.98 3.32 -8.37
CA ASN A 141 -16.03 2.30 -9.41
C ASN A 141 -15.20 1.05 -9.06
N MET A 142 -13.96 1.23 -8.56
CA MET A 142 -13.04 0.13 -8.24
C MET A 142 -13.57 -0.77 -7.12
N PHE A 143 -14.22 -0.19 -6.10
CA PHE A 143 -14.78 -0.90 -4.96
C PHE A 143 -16.29 -1.18 -5.05
N LYS A 144 -16.95 -0.79 -6.14
CA LYS A 144 -18.40 -0.89 -6.35
C LYS A 144 -19.23 -0.17 -5.27
N ILE A 145 -18.70 0.93 -4.74
CA ILE A 145 -19.39 1.83 -3.80
C ILE A 145 -20.08 2.91 -4.63
N LEU A 146 -21.28 3.37 -4.24
CA LEU A 146 -21.91 4.49 -4.93
C LEU A 146 -21.07 5.77 -4.72
N PRO A 147 -20.79 6.59 -5.77
CA PRO A 147 -19.98 7.78 -5.62
C PRO A 147 -20.51 8.78 -4.58
N SER A 148 -21.83 8.90 -4.44
CA SER A 148 -22.49 9.69 -3.40
C SER A 148 -22.12 9.20 -1.99
N VAL A 149 -22.24 7.89 -1.74
CA VAL A 149 -21.90 7.26 -0.46
C VAL A 149 -20.41 7.45 -0.14
N LEU A 150 -19.53 7.35 -1.14
CA LEU A 150 -18.10 7.58 -0.93
C LEU A 150 -17.80 9.05 -0.58
N ASN A 151 -18.40 10.01 -1.29
CA ASN A 151 -18.23 11.45 -1.02
C ASN A 151 -18.77 11.85 0.37
N GLU A 152 -19.93 11.31 0.75
CA GLU A 152 -20.56 11.54 2.06
C GLU A 152 -19.74 10.91 3.19
N SER A 153 -19.21 9.69 2.98
CA SER A 153 -18.33 9.02 3.94
C SER A 153 -16.99 9.75 4.10
N GLU A 154 -16.43 10.30 3.01
CA GLU A 154 -15.21 11.12 3.07
C GLU A 154 -15.46 12.40 3.87
N THR A 155 -16.56 13.11 3.58
CA THR A 155 -16.93 14.34 4.28
C THR A 155 -17.16 14.06 5.77
N SER A 156 -17.88 12.99 6.09
CA SER A 156 -18.14 12.56 7.46
C SER A 156 -16.85 12.21 8.21
N PHE A 157 -15.93 11.48 7.56
CA PHE A 157 -14.61 11.17 8.13
C PHE A 157 -13.83 12.44 8.46
N LEU A 158 -13.75 13.38 7.51
CA LEU A 158 -13.05 14.65 7.67
C LEU A 158 -13.63 15.49 8.82
N LEU A 159 -14.96 15.57 8.94
CA LEU A 159 -15.62 16.24 10.07
C LEU A 159 -15.34 15.56 11.42
N ILE A 160 -15.26 14.23 11.45
CA ILE A 160 -14.91 13.49 12.68
C ILE A 160 -13.47 13.82 13.12
N ILE A 161 -12.51 13.91 12.20
CA ILE A 161 -11.12 14.28 12.52
C ILE A 161 -10.85 15.81 12.56
N ASP A 162 -11.88 16.65 12.58
CA ASP A 162 -11.77 18.13 12.59
C ASP A 162 -10.96 18.69 11.41
N ASN A 163 -11.01 18.03 10.26
CA ASN A 163 -10.18 18.27 9.06
C ASN A 163 -8.65 18.19 9.32
N GLN A 164 -8.22 17.62 10.45
CA GLN A 164 -6.81 17.49 10.82
C GLN A 164 -6.12 16.33 10.07
N ILE A 165 -6.08 16.41 8.73
CA ILE A 165 -5.46 15.38 7.87
C ILE A 165 -3.93 15.30 7.99
N TRP A 166 -3.29 16.38 8.44
CA TRP A 166 -1.83 16.41 8.63
C TRP A 166 -1.38 15.41 9.70
N ILE A 167 -0.38 14.60 9.38
CA ILE A 167 0.28 13.67 10.31
C ILE A 167 1.66 14.26 10.60
N GLU A 168 2.00 14.39 11.88
CA GLU A 168 3.29 14.95 12.29
C GLU A 168 4.42 13.96 12.01
N ASP A 169 5.57 14.45 11.56
CA ASP A 169 6.75 13.63 11.21
C ASP A 169 7.17 12.67 12.32
N GLN A 170 7.00 13.06 13.59
CA GLN A 170 7.28 12.22 14.76
C GLN A 170 6.33 11.03 14.86
N ILE A 171 5.03 11.25 14.60
CA ILE A 171 4.01 10.19 14.57
C ILE A 171 4.28 9.25 13.40
N TYR A 172 4.54 9.80 12.21
CA TYR A 172 4.89 9.04 11.02
C TYR A 172 6.12 8.16 11.26
N SER A 173 7.22 8.75 11.74
CA SER A 173 8.49 8.05 11.95
C SER A 173 8.35 6.94 12.99
N SER A 174 7.65 7.22 14.10
CA SER A 174 7.36 6.23 15.14
C SER A 174 6.61 5.01 14.60
N LEU A 175 5.52 5.22 13.86
CA LEU A 175 4.74 4.14 13.24
C LEU A 175 5.55 3.35 12.21
N PHE A 176 6.31 4.07 11.37
CA PHE A 176 7.12 3.48 10.32
C PHE A 176 8.24 2.59 10.89
N ASP A 177 8.98 3.09 11.88
CA ASP A 177 10.02 2.31 12.55
C ASP A 177 9.45 1.15 13.38
N GLU A 178 8.31 1.33 14.05
CA GLU A 178 7.64 0.24 14.76
C GLU A 178 7.28 -0.91 13.79
N ILE A 179 6.63 -0.60 12.66
CA ILE A 179 6.20 -1.60 11.68
C ILE A 179 7.40 -2.26 10.99
N ARG A 180 8.43 -1.47 10.62
CA ARG A 180 9.71 -1.97 10.10
C ARG A 180 10.33 -2.99 11.06
N ASN A 181 10.52 -2.61 12.32
CA ASN A 181 11.18 -3.43 13.34
C ASN A 181 10.42 -4.75 13.59
N ILE A 182 9.09 -4.73 13.60
CA ILE A 182 8.28 -5.96 13.75
C ILE A 182 8.40 -6.84 12.49
N ALA A 183 8.38 -6.23 11.29
CA ALA A 183 8.50 -6.96 10.04
C ALA A 183 9.87 -7.64 9.87
N GLU A 184 10.96 -6.95 10.20
CA GLU A 184 12.32 -7.49 10.11
C GLU A 184 12.56 -8.67 11.08
N LYS A 185 12.06 -8.57 12.31
CA LYS A 185 12.08 -9.68 13.29
C LYS A 185 11.36 -10.92 12.75
N LYS A 186 10.16 -10.75 12.17
CA LYS A 186 9.39 -11.84 11.54
C LYS A 186 9.99 -12.37 10.23
N VAL A 187 10.91 -11.65 9.59
CA VAL A 187 11.65 -12.10 8.41
C VAL A 187 12.89 -12.92 8.79
N THR A 188 13.46 -12.66 9.97
CA THR A 188 14.66 -13.33 10.51
C THR A 188 14.33 -14.67 11.17
N LEU A 189 13.08 -14.85 11.59
CA LEU A 189 12.47 -16.12 11.99
C LEU A 189 11.93 -16.90 10.76
#